data_AF-A0A8J6KVI9-F1
#
_entry.id   AF-A0A8J6KVI9-F1
#
_cell.length_a   1.000
_cell.length_b   1.000
_cell.length_c   1.000
_cell.angle_alpha   90.00
_cell.angle_beta   90.00
_cell.angle_gamma   90.00
#
_symmetry.space_group_name_H-M   'P 1'
#
loop_
_entity.id
_entity.type
_entity.pdbx_description
1 polymer ?
#
loop_
_entity_poly.entity_id
_entity_poly.type
_entity_poly.pdbx_seq_one_letter_code
_entity_poly.pdbx_strand_id
1 'polypeptide(L)'
;MARSWTSSGISQALLELEMNSDLKAQLRELNITAAKEIEVVRLVRELEKKFSGKHVVFIAQRRILPKPTRKSLTKNKQKRPRSRTVTAVHDAILEVFPSEIVGKRIRMKLDGSRLIKVHLDKAQQNNVEHKVETFSGVYKKLTGKDVNFEFPEFQL
;
A
#
# COMPACT_ATOMS: atom_id res chain seq x y z
N MET A 1 0.99 7.75 -26.67
CA MET A 1 1.61 6.43 -26.87
C MET A 1 1.94 5.82 -25.50
N ALA A 2 0.95 5.33 -24.75
CA ALA A 2 1.15 4.76 -23.42
C ALA A 2 0.98 3.24 -23.54
N ARG A 3 2.07 2.49 -23.39
CA ARG A 3 2.09 1.02 -23.49
C ARG A 3 1.31 0.41 -22.31
N SER A 4 0.03 0.17 -22.50
CA SER A 4 -0.77 -0.71 -21.63
C SER A 4 -0.46 -2.17 -21.97
N TRP A 5 0.63 -2.70 -21.41
CA TRP A 5 1.06 -4.11 -21.54
C TRP A 5 1.23 -4.80 -20.18
N THR A 6 0.74 -4.20 -19.09
CA THR A 6 1.14 -4.60 -17.74
C THR A 6 0.38 -5.81 -17.20
N SER A 7 -0.90 -5.99 -17.52
CA SER A 7 -1.67 -7.13 -16.98
C SER A 7 -1.17 -8.47 -17.49
N SER A 8 -0.90 -8.60 -18.79
CA SER A 8 -0.42 -9.85 -19.39
C SER A 8 0.97 -10.26 -18.86
N GLY A 9 1.89 -9.31 -18.75
CA GLY A 9 3.24 -9.58 -18.24
C GLY A 9 3.28 -9.92 -16.76
N ILE A 10 2.42 -9.31 -15.94
CA ILE A 10 2.31 -9.66 -14.51
C ILE A 10 1.71 -11.06 -14.35
N SER A 11 0.66 -11.40 -15.11
CA SER A 11 0.08 -12.74 -15.09
C SER A 11 1.07 -13.82 -15.52
N GLN A 12 1.87 -13.57 -16.56
CA GLN A 12 2.93 -14.49 -16.99
C GLN A 12 4.01 -14.66 -15.93
N ALA A 13 4.48 -13.56 -15.33
CA ALA A 13 5.49 -13.61 -14.27
C ALA A 13 4.99 -14.41 -13.04
N LEU A 14 3.70 -14.29 -12.69
CA LEU A 14 3.06 -15.03 -11.61
C LEU A 14 2.91 -16.52 -11.94
N LEU A 15 2.47 -16.87 -13.16
CA LEU A 15 2.39 -18.27 -13.61
C LEU A 15 3.76 -18.95 -13.55
N GLU A 16 4.80 -18.26 -14.01
CA GLU A 16 6.18 -18.77 -13.93
C GLU A 16 6.67 -18.95 -12.48
N LEU A 17 6.20 -18.13 -11.52
CA LEU A 17 6.53 -18.30 -10.10
C LEU A 17 5.76 -19.49 -9.50
N GLU A 18 4.51 -19.69 -9.89
CA GLU A 18 3.71 -20.86 -9.49
C GLU A 18 4.34 -22.18 -10.00
N MET A 19 4.97 -22.15 -11.17
CA MET A 19 5.62 -23.32 -11.77
C MET A 19 6.99 -23.66 -11.15
N ASN A 20 7.72 -22.68 -10.60
CA ASN A 20 9.14 -22.82 -10.22
C ASN A 20 9.43 -22.76 -8.71
N SER A 21 8.44 -22.56 -7.84
CA SER A 21 8.68 -22.34 -6.41
C SER A 21 7.91 -23.30 -5.49
N ASP A 22 8.48 -23.55 -4.32
CA ASP A 22 7.83 -24.26 -3.19
C ASP A 22 6.56 -23.53 -2.68
N LEU A 23 6.35 -22.29 -3.14
CA LEU A 23 5.20 -21.41 -2.82
C LEU A 23 3.93 -21.79 -3.58
N LYS A 24 3.98 -22.82 -4.43
CA LYS A 24 2.85 -23.32 -5.24
C LYS A 24 1.61 -23.64 -4.41
N ALA A 25 1.78 -24.12 -3.19
CA ALA A 25 0.67 -24.40 -2.28
C ALA A 25 -0.03 -23.12 -1.80
N GLN A 26 0.72 -22.02 -1.60
CA GLN A 26 0.15 -20.74 -1.19
C GLN A 26 -0.44 -19.96 -2.36
N LEU A 27 0.16 -20.04 -3.56
CA LEU A 27 -0.28 -19.27 -4.73
C LEU A 27 -1.60 -19.75 -5.34
N ARG A 28 -1.95 -21.04 -5.18
CA ARG A 28 -3.16 -21.65 -5.78
C ARG A 28 -4.49 -21.11 -5.25
N GLU A 29 -4.54 -20.68 -4.00
CA GLU A 29 -5.74 -20.05 -3.40
C GLU A 29 -5.65 -18.52 -3.34
N LEU A 30 -4.49 -17.95 -3.68
CA LEU A 30 -4.26 -16.50 -3.71
C LEU A 30 -4.84 -15.90 -5.00
N ASN A 31 -6.15 -15.73 -5.02
CA ASN A 31 -6.74 -14.74 -5.94
C ASN A 31 -6.29 -13.36 -5.43
N ILE A 32 -5.66 -12.54 -6.28
CA ILE A 32 -5.03 -11.23 -5.97
C ILE A 32 -5.94 -10.26 -5.18
N THR A 33 -7.23 -10.57 -5.06
CA THR A 33 -8.21 -9.93 -4.17
C THR A 33 -8.05 -10.19 -2.66
N ALA A 34 -7.36 -11.25 -2.20
CA ALA A 34 -7.14 -11.54 -0.78
C ALA A 34 -5.78 -12.21 -0.55
N ALA A 35 -4.89 -11.58 0.21
CA ALA A 35 -3.58 -12.11 0.57
C ALA A 35 -3.54 -12.51 2.05
N LYS A 36 -2.96 -13.68 2.34
CA LYS A 36 -2.66 -14.17 3.69
C LYS A 36 -1.24 -13.75 4.07
N GLU A 37 -1.02 -13.46 5.35
CA GLU A 37 0.08 -12.68 5.93
C GLU A 37 1.50 -13.26 5.78
N ILE A 38 1.63 -14.48 5.28
CA ILE A 38 2.85 -15.28 5.39
C ILE A 38 3.40 -15.47 3.97
N GLU A 39 4.51 -14.78 3.65
CA GLU A 39 5.39 -14.86 2.45
C GLU A 39 5.50 -13.64 1.52
N VAL A 40 4.88 -12.51 1.85
CA VAL A 40 4.89 -11.33 0.97
C VAL A 40 6.31 -10.80 0.68
N VAL A 41 7.27 -10.90 1.61
CA VAL A 41 8.65 -10.40 1.40
C VAL A 41 9.38 -11.17 0.29
N ARG A 42 9.25 -12.50 0.23
CA ARG A 42 9.92 -13.33 -0.78
C ARG A 42 9.35 -13.07 -2.15
N LEU A 43 8.02 -13.01 -2.24
CA LEU A 43 7.29 -12.75 -3.48
C LEU A 43 7.61 -11.36 -4.05
N VAL A 44 7.69 -10.32 -3.21
CA VAL A 44 8.12 -8.99 -3.66
C VAL A 44 9.53 -9.05 -4.25
N ARG A 45 10.49 -9.69 -3.58
CA ARG A 45 11.87 -9.77 -4.07
C ARG A 45 11.97 -10.51 -5.40
N GLU A 46 11.23 -11.61 -5.57
CA GLU A 46 11.21 -12.38 -6.82
C GLU A 46 10.61 -11.59 -7.97
N LEU A 47 9.51 -10.87 -7.72
CA LEU A 47 8.92 -9.99 -8.73
C LEU A 47 9.86 -8.83 -9.07
N GLU A 48 10.49 -8.20 -8.08
CA GLU A 48 11.45 -7.11 -8.33
C GLU A 48 12.64 -7.57 -9.19
N LYS A 49 13.14 -8.79 -8.98
CA LYS A 49 14.16 -9.41 -9.84
C LYS A 49 13.65 -9.56 -11.29
N LYS A 50 12.43 -10.05 -11.48
CA LYS A 50 11.83 -10.21 -12.83
C LYS A 50 11.55 -8.88 -13.52
N PHE A 51 11.17 -7.85 -12.77
CA PHE A 51 10.87 -6.51 -13.29
C PHE A 51 12.10 -5.60 -13.37
N SER A 52 13.29 -6.18 -13.58
CA SER A 52 14.56 -5.45 -13.79
C SER A 52 14.91 -4.47 -12.66
N GLY A 53 14.61 -4.85 -11.40
CA GLY A 53 14.91 -4.05 -10.22
C GLY A 53 13.93 -2.89 -9.95
N LYS A 54 12.80 -2.81 -10.68
CA LYS A 54 11.74 -1.84 -10.36
C LYS A 54 11.05 -2.24 -9.06
N HIS A 55 10.76 -1.25 -8.22
CA HIS A 55 10.05 -1.47 -6.96
C HIS A 55 8.62 -1.97 -7.19
N VAL A 56 8.26 -3.05 -6.49
CA VAL A 56 6.92 -3.64 -6.52
C VAL A 56 6.26 -3.45 -5.15
N VAL A 57 5.02 -2.95 -5.15
CA VAL A 57 4.24 -2.69 -3.94
C VAL A 57 2.84 -3.29 -4.10
N PHE A 58 2.37 -3.98 -3.06
CA PHE A 58 1.01 -4.50 -2.99
C PHE A 58 0.10 -3.52 -2.25
N ILE A 59 -1.09 -3.31 -2.81
CA ILE A 59 -2.10 -2.42 -2.23
C ILE A 59 -3.43 -3.14 -2.24
N ALA A 60 -4.09 -3.19 -1.10
CA ALA A 60 -5.43 -3.73 -1.01
C ALA A 60 -6.42 -2.86 -1.80
N GLN A 61 -7.23 -3.47 -2.66
CA GLN A 61 -8.32 -2.79 -3.35
C GLN A 61 -9.45 -2.49 -2.35
N ARG A 62 -9.48 -1.27 -1.80
CA ARG A 62 -10.50 -0.84 -0.83
C ARG A 62 -11.55 0.07 -1.47
N ARG A 63 -12.84 -0.22 -1.22
CA ARG A 63 -13.97 0.61 -1.69
C ARG A 63 -14.36 1.68 -0.68
N ILE A 64 -14.23 2.93 -1.07
CA ILE A 64 -14.68 4.12 -0.31
C ILE A 64 -16.16 4.37 -0.61
N LEU A 65 -16.99 4.47 0.43
CA LEU A 65 -18.38 4.93 0.27
C LEU A 65 -18.44 6.47 0.32
N PRO A 66 -19.42 7.14 -0.30
CA PRO A 66 -19.57 8.58 -0.13
C PRO A 66 -20.02 8.92 1.31
N LYS A 67 -19.68 10.13 1.79
CA LYS A 67 -20.19 10.62 3.07
C LYS A 67 -21.69 10.89 2.92
N PRO A 68 -22.56 10.32 3.78
CA PRO A 68 -23.97 10.67 3.76
C PRO A 68 -24.09 12.14 4.16
N THR A 69 -24.60 12.97 3.25
CA THR A 69 -24.94 14.38 3.48
C THR A 69 -26.46 14.54 3.42
N ARG A 70 -27.00 15.65 3.95
CA ARG A 70 -28.46 15.90 3.94
C ARG A 70 -29.08 15.91 2.53
N LYS A 71 -28.29 16.22 1.50
CA LYS A 71 -28.68 16.23 0.08
C LYS A 71 -28.31 14.95 -0.67
N SER A 72 -27.95 13.87 0.03
CA SER A 72 -27.56 12.62 -0.62
C SER A 72 -28.76 12.02 -1.36
N LEU A 73 -28.61 11.84 -2.67
CA LEU A 73 -29.61 11.20 -3.55
C LEU A 73 -29.90 9.75 -3.13
N THR A 74 -28.89 9.04 -2.66
CA THR A 74 -28.99 7.66 -2.21
C THR A 74 -29.26 7.60 -0.71
N LYS A 75 -30.54 7.41 -0.34
CA LYS A 75 -30.94 7.12 1.04
C LYS A 75 -30.53 5.69 1.42
N ASN A 76 -29.29 5.53 1.84
CA ASN A 76 -28.80 4.24 2.35
C ASN A 76 -29.51 3.90 3.66
N LYS A 77 -30.25 2.78 3.67
CA LYS A 77 -30.92 2.26 4.88
C LYS A 77 -29.92 1.83 5.95
N GLN A 78 -28.75 1.35 5.53
CA GLN A 78 -27.69 0.87 6.42
C GLN A 78 -26.68 1.99 6.73
N LYS A 79 -26.25 2.07 7.99
CA LYS A 79 -25.19 2.98 8.44
C LYS A 79 -23.89 2.67 7.68
N ARG A 80 -23.22 3.72 7.19
CA ARG A 80 -21.91 3.59 6.56
C ARG A 80 -20.91 2.96 7.56
N PRO A 81 -20.26 1.84 7.22
CA PRO A 81 -19.22 1.25 8.08
C PRO A 81 -17.98 2.15 8.14
N ARG A 82 -17.34 2.23 9.32
CA ARG A 82 -16.15 3.07 9.55
C ARG A 82 -14.96 2.66 8.66
N SER A 83 -14.81 1.36 8.40
CA SER A 83 -13.78 0.79 7.51
C SER A 83 -13.86 1.27 6.07
N ARG A 84 -15.04 1.75 5.62
CA ARG A 84 -15.24 2.32 4.28
C ARG A 84 -15.25 3.85 4.29
N THR A 85 -14.66 4.47 5.31
CA THR A 85 -14.41 5.92 5.34
C THR A 85 -13.18 6.31 4.53
N VAL A 86 -13.17 7.50 3.92
CA VAL A 86 -11.98 8.01 3.20
C VAL A 86 -10.78 8.01 4.14
N THR A 87 -10.96 8.47 5.38
CA THR A 87 -9.91 8.52 6.39
C THR A 87 -9.39 7.12 6.72
N ALA A 88 -10.28 6.19 7.08
CA ALA A 88 -9.86 4.82 7.41
C ALA A 88 -9.18 4.10 6.24
N VAL A 89 -9.68 4.29 5.02
CA VAL A 89 -9.06 3.68 3.83
C VAL A 89 -7.68 4.28 3.57
N HIS A 90 -7.50 5.60 3.72
CA HIS A 90 -6.20 6.24 3.54
C HIS A 90 -5.20 5.84 4.62
N ASP A 91 -5.64 5.74 5.87
CA ASP A 91 -4.79 5.28 6.98
C ASP A 91 -4.35 3.85 6.77
N ALA A 92 -5.25 2.99 6.33
CA ALA A 92 -4.92 1.60 6.10
C ALA A 92 -4.11 1.38 4.80
N ILE A 93 -4.10 2.32 3.83
CA ILE A 93 -3.20 2.27 2.66
C ILE A 93 -1.78 2.64 3.09
N LEU A 94 -1.64 3.45 4.14
CA LEU A 94 -0.34 3.81 4.70
C LEU A 94 0.31 2.67 5.47
N GLU A 95 -0.42 1.62 5.86
CA GLU A 95 0.16 0.43 6.48
C GLU A 95 1.18 -0.21 5.52
N VAL A 96 2.46 0.06 5.76
CA VAL A 96 3.57 -0.43 4.94
C VAL A 96 4.01 -1.77 5.51
N PHE A 97 4.15 -2.77 4.65
CA PHE A 97 4.84 -4.01 5.00
C PHE A 97 6.22 -4.00 4.32
N PRO A 98 7.31 -4.41 4.99
CA PRO A 98 7.37 -5.14 6.26
C PRO A 98 7.38 -4.27 7.54
N SER A 99 7.63 -2.96 7.42
CA SER A 99 7.87 -2.11 8.60
C SER A 99 6.59 -1.57 9.20
N GLU A 100 6.38 -1.86 10.48
CA GLU A 100 5.29 -1.28 11.24
C GLU A 100 5.46 0.24 11.42
N ILE A 101 4.32 0.92 11.52
CA ILE A 101 4.28 2.36 11.80
C ILE A 101 4.28 2.55 13.31
N VAL A 102 5.38 3.09 13.84
CA VAL A 102 5.53 3.45 15.25
C VAL A 102 4.74 4.70 15.59
N GLY A 103 4.61 5.62 14.63
CA GLY A 103 3.93 6.88 14.87
C GLY A 103 3.54 7.62 13.60
N LYS A 104 2.61 8.56 13.74
CA LYS A 104 2.16 9.41 12.65
C LYS A 104 1.95 10.82 13.16
N ARG A 105 2.63 11.78 12.54
CA ARG A 105 2.52 13.21 12.84
C ARG A 105 2.03 13.93 11.59
N ILE A 106 1.13 14.88 11.75
CA ILE A 106 0.68 15.74 10.64
C ILE A 106 1.19 17.14 10.92
N ARG A 107 2.11 17.60 10.08
CA ARG A 107 2.59 18.99 10.11
C ARG A 107 1.69 19.84 9.22
N MET A 108 1.09 20.86 9.81
CA MET A 108 0.43 21.94 9.07
C MET A 108 1.49 22.97 8.69
N LYS A 109 1.60 23.33 7.41
CA LYS A 109 2.41 24.46 6.96
C LYS A 109 1.62 25.77 7.05
N LEU A 110 2.30 26.91 7.01
CA LEU A 110 1.68 28.24 7.00
C LEU A 110 0.74 28.40 5.79
N ASP A 111 1.09 27.81 4.65
CA ASP A 111 0.28 27.79 3.42
C ASP A 111 -1.01 26.94 3.54
N GLY A 112 -1.28 26.36 4.71
CA GLY A 112 -2.42 25.46 4.94
C GLY A 112 -2.23 24.03 4.41
N SER A 113 -1.14 23.77 3.69
CA SER A 113 -0.81 22.42 3.22
C SER A 113 -0.45 21.48 4.37
N ARG A 114 -0.79 20.20 4.20
CA ARG A 114 -0.56 19.14 5.19
C ARG A 114 0.56 18.23 4.71
N LEU A 115 1.59 18.08 5.53
CA LEU A 115 2.65 17.10 5.32
C LEU A 115 2.56 16.04 6.42
N ILE A 116 2.31 14.80 6.00
CA ILE A 116 2.21 13.67 6.93
C ILE A 116 3.61 13.09 7.12
N LYS A 117 4.10 13.07 8.34
CA LYS A 117 5.33 12.39 8.74
C LYS A 117 4.97 11.05 9.37
N VAL A 118 5.31 9.97 8.70
CA VAL A 118 5.10 8.60 9.18
C VAL A 118 6.42 8.11 9.76
N HIS A 119 6.40 7.71 11.02
CA HIS A 119 7.55 7.13 11.68
C HIS A 119 7.49 5.62 11.52
N LEU A 120 8.49 5.07 10.84
CA LEU A 120 8.66 3.63 10.65
C LEU A 120 9.59 3.07 11.71
N ASP A 121 9.48 1.78 11.99
CA ASP A 121 10.37 1.10 12.93
C ASP A 121 11.82 1.08 12.41
N LYS A 122 12.76 1.44 13.30
CA LYS A 122 14.19 1.54 12.97
C LYS A 122 14.81 0.17 12.70
N ALA A 123 14.29 -0.90 13.32
CA ALA A 123 14.80 -2.26 13.13
C ALA A 123 14.73 -2.73 11.67
N GLN A 124 13.79 -2.18 10.90
CA GLN A 124 13.56 -2.58 9.51
C GLN A 124 14.12 -1.59 8.48
N GLN A 125 14.85 -0.55 8.90
CA GLN A 125 15.36 0.51 8.04
C GLN A 125 16.07 -0.04 6.78
N ASN A 126 17.02 -0.96 6.96
CA ASN A 126 17.80 -1.54 5.86
C ASN A 126 16.94 -2.16 4.73
N ASN A 127 15.76 -2.70 5.07
CA ASN A 127 14.88 -3.36 4.11
C ASN A 127 13.93 -2.39 3.39
N VAL A 128 13.64 -1.24 3.97
CA VAL A 128 12.53 -0.38 3.54
C VAL A 128 13.00 0.98 3.03
N GLU A 129 14.17 1.44 3.48
CA GLU A 129 14.76 2.75 3.16
C GLU A 129 14.83 3.01 1.65
N HIS A 130 15.29 2.03 0.87
CA HIS A 130 15.38 2.14 -0.59
C HIS A 130 14.03 2.24 -1.31
N LYS A 131 12.89 2.00 -0.62
CA LYS A 131 11.54 2.08 -1.20
C LYS A 131 10.75 3.31 -0.73
N VAL A 132 11.29 4.10 0.21
CA VAL A 132 10.59 5.23 0.84
C VAL A 132 10.09 6.25 -0.20
N GLU A 133 10.91 6.58 -1.19
CA GLU A 133 10.54 7.50 -2.26
C GLU A 133 9.36 6.96 -3.09
N THR A 134 9.37 5.65 -3.37
CA THR A 134 8.30 4.97 -4.11
C THR A 134 7.00 5.01 -3.32
N PHE A 135 7.03 4.74 -2.01
CA PHE A 135 5.82 4.79 -1.18
C PHE A 135 5.20 6.19 -1.14
N SER A 136 6.02 7.23 -1.05
CA SER A 136 5.55 8.62 -1.09
C SER A 136 4.86 8.92 -2.44
N GLY A 137 5.50 8.54 -3.56
CA GLY A 137 4.94 8.73 -4.90
C GLY A 137 3.62 7.99 -5.12
N VAL A 138 3.56 6.72 -4.70
CA VAL A 138 2.35 5.88 -4.80
C VAL A 138 1.21 6.49 -3.98
N TYR A 139 1.47 6.87 -2.72
CA TYR A 139 0.44 7.44 -1.86
C TYR A 139 -0.05 8.79 -2.37
N LYS A 140 0.85 9.64 -2.87
CA LYS A 140 0.50 10.91 -3.51
C LYS A 140 -0.38 10.71 -4.74
N LYS A 141 -0.08 9.71 -5.57
CA LYS A 141 -0.87 9.41 -6.78
C LYS A 141 -2.28 8.90 -6.45
N LEU A 142 -2.41 8.07 -5.42
CA LEU A 142 -3.69 7.48 -5.02
C LEU A 142 -4.57 8.43 -4.21
N THR A 143 -3.97 9.27 -3.36
CA THR A 143 -4.72 10.06 -2.36
C THR A 143 -4.60 11.57 -2.53
N GLY A 144 -3.65 12.05 -3.32
CA GLY A 144 -3.33 13.47 -3.48
C GLY A 144 -2.68 14.11 -2.26
N LYS A 145 -2.20 13.33 -1.28
CA LYS A 145 -1.58 13.82 -0.06
C LYS A 145 -0.08 13.54 -0.05
N ASP A 146 0.69 14.51 0.43
CA ASP A 146 2.15 14.35 0.59
C ASP A 146 2.47 13.63 1.91
N VAL A 147 3.35 12.63 1.81
CA VAL A 147 3.84 11.82 2.94
C VAL A 147 5.36 11.75 2.91
N ASN A 148 5.97 11.91 4.08
CA ASN A 148 7.38 11.66 4.33
C ASN A 148 7.49 10.52 5.35
N PHE A 149 8.36 9.56 5.08
CA PHE A 149 8.69 8.49 6.01
C PHE A 149 10.01 8.81 6.71
N GLU A 150 10.06 8.62 8.02
CA GLU A 150 11.22 8.92 8.88
C GLU A 150 11.46 7.72 9.80
N PHE A 151 12.73 7.45 10.16
CA PHE A 151 13.11 6.44 11.14
C PHE A 151 13.59 7.14 12.42
N PRO A 152 12.77 7.22 13.48
CA PRO A 152 13.18 7.87 14.73
C PRO A 152 14.26 7.05 15.42
N GLU A 153 15.22 7.73 16.06
CA GLU A 153 16.32 7.06 16.76
C GLU A 153 15.97 6.52 18.14
N PHE A 154 14.89 7.03 18.75
CA PHE A 154 14.46 6.66 20.11
C PHE A 154 13.06 6.05 20.09
N GLN A 155 12.94 4.84 20.65
CA GLN A 155 11.69 4.34 21.22
C GLN A 155 11.58 4.97 22.61
N LEU A 156 10.53 5.76 22.85
CA LEU A 156 10.15 6.20 24.20
C LEU A 156 9.52 5.04 24.96
#